data_AF-A0A2G6HNK9-F1
#
_entry.id   AF-A0A2G6HNK9-F1
#
_cell.length_a   1.000
_cell.length_b   1.000
_cell.length_c   1.000
_cell.angle_alpha   90.00
_cell.angle_beta   90.00
_cell.angle_gamma   90.00
#
_symmetry.space_group_name_H-M   'P 1'
#
loop_
_entity.id
_entity.type
_entity.pdbx_description
1 polymer ?
#
loop_
_entity_poly.entity_id
_entity_poly.type
_entity_poly.pdbx_seq_one_letter_code
_entity_poly.pdbx_strand_id
1 'polypeptide(L)'
;GNTVNHQFYGGVYHIADWADCVTSHLIAGEGTVKGLFPDGAASMPTDRPQGVFLLARMSSKGNLITEDYTKNVIAAGADNHEVVSGYIGHGRDLQDIKAYKAMIPDGQLLLMPGVKLKPGSDNLGQQYITVEEAMKGGADCIIVGRGIIKAESPAEEAEIYRSRAWKVFQEREAR
;
A
#
# COMPACT_ATOMS: atom_id res chain seq x y z
N GLY A 1 18.92 8.59 0.65
CA GLY A 1 18.71 9.61 -0.40
C GLY A 1 19.34 9.22 -1.72
N ASN A 2 20.63 9.50 -1.92
CA ASN A 2 21.21 9.50 -3.26
C ASN A 2 21.13 8.16 -4.02
N THR A 3 21.33 7.03 -3.34
CA THR A 3 21.21 5.71 -3.98
C THR A 3 19.81 5.44 -4.53
N VAL A 4 18.74 5.77 -3.77
CA VAL A 4 17.37 5.56 -4.24
C VAL A 4 17.00 6.50 -5.38
N ASN A 5 17.60 7.70 -5.42
CA ASN A 5 17.44 8.62 -6.55
C ASN A 5 17.97 7.98 -7.85
N HIS A 6 19.20 7.48 -7.84
CA HIS A 6 19.78 6.83 -9.02
C HIS A 6 19.04 5.54 -9.43
N GLN A 7 18.51 4.79 -8.46
CA GLN A 7 17.69 3.60 -8.74
C GLN A 7 16.32 3.95 -9.35
N PHE A 8 15.74 5.08 -8.95
CA PHE A 8 14.42 5.50 -9.40
C PHE A 8 14.47 6.20 -10.77
N TYR A 9 15.39 7.14 -10.98
CA TYR A 9 15.49 7.93 -12.21
C TYR A 9 16.42 7.34 -13.28
N GLY A 10 17.31 6.42 -12.90
CA GLY A 10 18.35 5.89 -13.78
C GLY A 10 18.35 4.37 -13.90
N GLY A 11 19.54 3.83 -14.16
CA GLY A 11 19.74 2.40 -14.37
C GLY A 11 19.04 1.89 -15.63
N VAL A 12 18.90 0.57 -15.76
CA VAL A 12 18.24 -0.04 -16.93
C VAL A 12 16.73 0.22 -16.94
N TYR A 13 16.12 0.38 -15.77
CA TYR A 13 14.66 0.36 -15.64
C TYR A 13 13.99 1.73 -15.74
N HIS A 14 14.72 2.82 -15.46
CA HIS A 14 14.21 4.19 -15.49
C HIS A 14 12.79 4.26 -14.90
N ILE A 15 12.62 3.84 -13.65
CA ILE A 15 11.29 3.57 -13.05
C ILE A 15 10.41 4.82 -13.08
N ALA A 16 11.02 5.99 -12.83
CA ALA A 16 10.36 7.29 -12.92
C ALA A 16 9.73 7.56 -14.30
N ASP A 17 10.25 6.97 -15.38
CA ASP A 17 9.77 7.24 -16.73
C ASP A 17 8.45 6.53 -17.05
N TRP A 18 7.95 5.64 -16.19
CA TRP A 18 6.72 4.88 -16.49
C TRP A 18 5.82 4.63 -15.28
N ALA A 19 6.37 4.51 -14.06
CA ALA A 19 5.57 4.23 -12.88
C ALA A 19 4.96 5.51 -12.31
N ASP A 20 3.62 5.60 -12.30
CA ASP A 20 2.91 6.72 -11.65
C ASP A 20 3.05 6.66 -10.12
N CYS A 21 3.22 5.47 -9.55
CA CYS A 21 3.45 5.27 -8.13
C CYS A 21 4.47 4.17 -7.87
N VAL A 22 5.27 4.36 -6.82
CA VAL A 22 6.20 3.33 -6.29
C VAL A 22 5.92 3.04 -4.82
N THR A 23 6.44 1.94 -4.31
CA THR A 23 6.41 1.63 -2.87
C THR A 23 7.80 1.76 -2.27
N SER A 24 7.90 2.29 -1.05
CA SER A 24 9.18 2.41 -0.37
C SER A 24 9.10 2.07 1.12
N HIS A 25 10.14 1.44 1.64
CA HIS A 25 10.34 1.31 3.08
C HIS A 25 10.96 2.58 3.65
N LEU A 26 10.58 2.93 4.87
CA LEU A 26 11.20 4.02 5.63
C LEU A 26 12.27 3.53 6.62
N ILE A 27 12.76 2.30 6.46
CA ILE A 27 13.75 1.71 7.39
C ILE A 27 15.08 2.47 7.39
N ALA A 28 15.44 3.09 6.27
CA ALA A 28 16.62 3.95 6.15
C ALA A 28 16.35 5.42 6.57
N GLY A 29 15.18 5.70 7.14
CA GLY A 29 14.74 7.05 7.53
C GLY A 29 14.11 7.86 6.39
N GLU A 30 13.63 9.05 6.76
CA GLU A 30 12.91 9.98 5.86
C GLU A 30 13.72 10.49 4.68
N GLY A 31 15.05 10.45 4.77
CA GLY A 31 15.95 10.78 3.66
C GLY A 31 15.74 9.88 2.42
N THR A 32 14.97 8.80 2.52
CA THR A 32 14.49 8.01 1.40
C THR A 32 13.44 8.77 0.57
N VAL A 33 12.46 9.42 1.21
CA VAL A 33 11.43 10.21 0.51
C VAL A 33 12.08 11.38 -0.23
N LYS A 34 12.98 12.11 0.44
CA LYS A 34 13.79 13.17 -0.19
C LYS A 34 14.71 12.67 -1.30
N GLY A 35 15.10 11.39 -1.28
CA GLY A 35 15.87 10.80 -2.38
C GLY A 35 15.01 10.54 -3.62
N LEU A 36 13.77 10.08 -3.41
CA LEU A 36 12.80 9.86 -4.48
C LEU A 36 12.27 11.18 -5.04
N PHE A 37 12.05 12.18 -4.18
CA PHE A 37 11.46 13.49 -4.50
C PHE A 37 12.23 14.63 -3.79
N PRO A 38 13.41 15.04 -4.30
CA PRO A 38 14.28 16.04 -3.66
C PRO A 38 13.62 17.42 -3.50
N ASP A 39 12.76 17.81 -4.44
CA ASP A 39 12.09 19.11 -4.45
C ASP A 39 10.69 19.07 -3.83
N GLY A 40 10.34 17.97 -3.15
CA GLY A 40 8.98 17.77 -2.62
C GLY A 40 7.93 17.55 -3.71
N ALA A 41 8.37 17.25 -4.94
CA ALA A 41 7.54 16.92 -6.09
C ALA A 41 8.27 15.89 -6.98
N ALA A 42 7.57 15.36 -7.97
CA ALA A 42 8.18 14.60 -9.06
C ALA A 42 9.34 15.43 -9.66
N SER A 43 10.56 14.89 -9.61
CA SER A 43 11.77 15.67 -9.97
C SER A 43 11.92 15.86 -11.48
N MET A 44 11.16 15.09 -12.27
CA MET A 44 11.20 15.16 -13.71
C MET A 44 10.07 16.07 -14.21
N PRO A 45 10.30 16.89 -15.24
CA PRO A 45 9.23 17.51 -16.01
C PRO A 45 8.54 16.43 -16.86
N THR A 46 7.96 15.44 -16.20
CA THR A 46 6.98 14.56 -16.81
C THR A 46 5.64 15.25 -16.66
N ASP A 47 4.83 15.31 -17.71
CA ASP A 47 3.43 15.76 -17.65
C ASP A 47 2.54 14.82 -16.79
N ARG A 48 3.15 13.94 -15.99
CA ARG A 48 2.50 12.92 -15.17
C ARG A 48 2.86 13.11 -13.70
N PRO A 49 1.85 13.14 -12.81
CA PRO A 49 2.09 13.17 -11.38
C PRO A 49 2.68 11.82 -10.92
N GLN A 50 3.68 11.89 -10.04
CA GLN A 50 4.30 10.71 -9.42
C GLN A 50 4.05 10.70 -7.91
N GLY A 51 3.86 9.53 -7.33
CA GLY A 51 3.66 9.36 -5.89
C GLY A 51 4.39 8.18 -5.29
N VAL A 52 4.44 8.14 -3.96
CA VAL A 52 4.94 6.99 -3.20
C VAL A 52 3.94 6.50 -2.18
N PHE A 53 3.84 5.18 -2.08
CA PHE A 53 3.20 4.49 -0.97
C PHE A 53 4.26 4.01 0.02
N LEU A 54 4.16 4.46 1.27
CA LEU A 54 5.09 4.04 2.31
C LEU A 54 4.66 2.71 2.92
N LEU A 55 5.58 1.76 3.01
CA LEU A 55 5.31 0.47 3.61
C LEU A 55 5.37 0.58 5.13
N ALA A 56 4.19 0.66 5.75
CA ALA A 56 4.03 0.89 7.18
C ALA A 56 3.67 -0.37 7.95
N ARG A 57 3.04 -1.37 7.31
CA ARG A 57 2.79 -2.71 7.88
C ARG A 57 2.93 -3.80 6.81
N MET A 58 3.26 -5.02 7.24
CA MET A 58 3.35 -6.19 6.35
C MET A 58 2.47 -7.33 6.84
N SER A 59 1.97 -8.11 5.89
CA SER A 59 1.14 -9.31 6.09
C SER A 59 1.94 -10.59 6.38
N SER A 60 3.27 -10.52 6.35
CA SER A 60 4.16 -11.65 6.54
C SER A 60 4.34 -11.96 8.03
N LYS A 61 4.21 -13.24 8.39
CA LYS A 61 4.44 -13.72 9.76
C LYS A 61 5.89 -13.46 10.19
N GLY A 62 6.07 -12.90 11.38
CA GLY A 62 7.39 -12.67 11.98
C GLY A 62 8.19 -11.51 11.36
N ASN A 63 7.51 -10.60 10.64
CA ASN A 63 8.16 -9.38 10.17
C ASN A 63 8.63 -8.51 11.34
N LEU A 64 9.61 -7.64 11.08
CA LEU A 64 10.26 -6.81 12.09
C LEU A 64 9.58 -5.43 12.28
N ILE A 65 8.44 -5.21 11.64
CA ILE A 65 7.73 -3.93 11.71
C ILE A 65 6.93 -3.88 13.01
N THR A 66 7.29 -2.91 13.86
CA THR A 66 6.61 -2.65 15.13
C THR A 66 5.52 -1.59 14.98
N GLU A 67 4.73 -1.41 16.04
CA GLU A 67 3.75 -0.33 16.11
C GLU A 67 4.41 1.05 16.07
N ASP A 68 5.56 1.22 16.74
CA ASP A 68 6.32 2.49 16.73
C ASP A 68 6.88 2.78 15.34
N TYR A 69 7.38 1.77 14.63
CA TYR A 69 7.76 1.93 13.22
C TYR A 69 6.57 2.41 12.39
N THR A 70 5.40 1.77 12.56
CA THR A 70 4.17 2.16 11.86
C THR A 70 3.83 3.63 12.11
N LYS A 71 3.85 4.07 13.38
CA LYS A 71 3.57 5.46 13.79
C LYS A 71 4.53 6.44 13.13
N ASN A 72 5.83 6.12 13.14
CA ASN A 72 6.85 6.98 12.54
C ASN A 72 6.69 7.06 11.01
N VAL A 73 6.34 5.96 10.33
CA VAL A 73 6.07 5.98 8.90
C VAL A 73 4.84 6.83 8.57
N ILE A 74 3.78 6.72 9.39
CA ILE A 74 2.59 7.56 9.22
C ILE A 74 2.92 9.03 9.41
N ALA A 75 3.60 9.40 10.49
CA ALA A 75 4.00 10.79 10.75
C ALA A 75 4.83 11.37 9.60
N ALA A 76 5.85 10.64 9.13
CA ALA A 76 6.64 11.04 7.98
C ALA A 76 5.80 11.19 6.70
N GLY A 77 4.83 10.30 6.48
CA GLY A 77 3.92 10.41 5.34
C GLY A 77 3.02 11.64 5.41
N ALA A 78 2.56 12.02 6.61
CA ALA A 78 1.77 13.23 6.83
C ALA A 78 2.59 14.50 6.52
N ASP A 79 3.85 14.53 6.99
CA ASP A 79 4.76 15.66 6.76
C ASP A 79 5.17 15.81 5.28
N ASN A 80 4.99 14.76 4.47
CA ASN A 80 5.35 14.72 3.05
C ASN A 80 4.12 14.46 2.13
N HIS A 81 2.94 14.97 2.50
CA HIS A 81 1.66 14.71 1.82
C HIS A 81 1.64 15.07 0.33
N GLU A 82 2.47 16.00 -0.13
CA GLU A 82 2.58 16.38 -1.55
C GLU A 82 3.03 15.22 -2.46
N VAL A 83 3.81 14.27 -1.91
CA VAL A 83 4.37 13.13 -2.67
C VAL A 83 3.97 11.77 -2.11
N VAL A 84 3.55 11.71 -0.85
CA VAL A 84 3.10 10.46 -0.21
C VAL A 84 1.60 10.29 -0.42
N SER A 85 1.25 9.46 -1.41
CA SER A 85 -0.14 9.14 -1.75
C SER A 85 -0.82 8.26 -0.69
N GLY A 86 -0.04 7.58 0.15
CA GLY A 86 -0.57 6.78 1.24
C GLY A 86 0.37 5.66 1.69
N TYR A 87 -0.23 4.57 2.16
CA TYR A 87 0.48 3.52 2.87
C TYR A 87 0.14 2.13 2.34
N ILE A 88 1.18 1.29 2.22
CA ILE A 88 1.01 -0.16 2.15
C ILE A 88 0.92 -0.68 3.59
N GLY A 89 -0.16 -1.38 3.91
CA GLY A 89 -0.31 -1.95 5.23
C GLY A 89 -1.29 -3.12 5.31
N HIS A 90 -1.22 -3.85 6.41
CA HIS A 90 -2.04 -5.01 6.70
C HIS A 90 -2.45 -4.99 8.17
N GLY A 91 -3.49 -5.73 8.52
CA GLY A 91 -3.95 -5.87 9.90
C GLY A 91 -4.30 -7.32 10.21
N ARG A 92 -4.26 -7.64 11.51
CA ARG A 92 -4.50 -9.00 12.02
C ARG A 92 -5.96 -9.42 11.90
N ASP A 93 -6.85 -8.46 12.10
CA ASP A 93 -8.31 -8.62 12.06
C ASP A 93 -8.99 -7.28 11.75
N LEU A 94 -10.32 -7.28 11.66
CA LEU A 94 -11.11 -6.09 11.36
C LEU A 94 -10.86 -4.91 12.33
N GLN A 95 -10.70 -5.16 13.64
CA GLN A 95 -10.53 -4.09 14.61
C GLN A 95 -9.13 -3.48 14.52
N ASP A 96 -8.12 -4.32 14.32
CA ASP A 96 -6.74 -3.87 14.08
C ASP A 96 -6.64 -3.01 12.80
N ILE A 97 -7.37 -3.38 11.74
CA ILE A 97 -7.41 -2.59 10.50
C ILE A 97 -8.09 -1.23 10.76
N LYS A 98 -9.20 -1.19 11.50
CA LYS A 98 -9.88 0.07 11.85
C LYS A 98 -8.98 1.00 12.67
N ALA A 99 -8.32 0.46 13.69
CA ALA A 99 -7.38 1.21 14.50
C ALA A 99 -6.23 1.76 13.65
N TYR A 100 -5.74 0.97 12.70
CA TYR A 100 -4.69 1.40 11.77
C TYR A 100 -5.18 2.48 10.80
N LYS A 101 -6.34 2.33 10.16
CA LYS A 101 -6.90 3.37 9.27
C LYS A 101 -7.15 4.68 10.03
N ALA A 102 -7.56 4.63 11.29
CA ALA A 102 -7.77 5.83 12.11
C ALA A 102 -6.48 6.63 12.39
N MET A 103 -5.30 6.04 12.18
CA MET A 103 -4.02 6.75 12.26
C MET A 103 -3.64 7.45 10.96
N ILE A 104 -4.23 7.05 9.83
CA ILE A 104 -3.88 7.56 8.50
C ILE A 104 -4.59 8.89 8.27
N PRO A 105 -3.87 9.97 7.90
CA PRO A 105 -4.47 11.26 7.61
C PRO A 105 -5.49 11.22 6.47
N ASP A 106 -6.47 12.12 6.52
CA ASP A 106 -7.41 12.34 5.42
C ASP A 106 -6.65 12.71 4.13
N GLY A 107 -7.13 12.22 3.00
CA GLY A 107 -6.48 12.39 1.69
C GLY A 107 -5.36 11.39 1.39
N GLN A 108 -4.94 10.58 2.37
CA GLN A 108 -3.95 9.51 2.16
C GLN A 108 -4.60 8.13 2.15
N LEU A 109 -4.21 7.30 1.18
CA LEU A 109 -4.85 6.03 0.89
C LEU A 109 -4.22 4.86 1.67
N LEU A 110 -5.05 3.89 2.05
CA LEU A 110 -4.61 2.61 2.60
C LEU A 110 -4.75 1.51 1.54
N LEU A 111 -3.61 1.01 1.06
CA LEU A 111 -3.52 -0.10 0.13
C LEU A 111 -3.13 -1.38 0.88
N MET A 112 -3.92 -2.43 0.69
CA MET A 112 -3.86 -3.63 1.53
C MET A 112 -3.53 -4.89 0.73
N PRO A 113 -2.28 -5.39 0.77
CA PRO A 113 -1.94 -6.69 0.23
C PRO A 113 -2.41 -7.82 1.16
N GLY A 114 -2.27 -9.07 0.73
CA GLY A 114 -2.58 -10.21 1.59
C GLY A 114 -4.06 -10.45 1.84
N VAL A 115 -4.88 -10.12 0.84
CA VAL A 115 -6.33 -10.33 0.88
C VAL A 115 -6.71 -11.55 0.03
N LYS A 116 -7.69 -12.33 0.50
CA LYS A 116 -8.27 -13.49 -0.21
C LYS A 116 -9.79 -13.53 -0.12
N LEU A 117 -10.43 -14.28 -1.02
CA LEU A 117 -11.88 -14.54 -0.97
C LEU A 117 -12.33 -15.41 0.21
N LYS A 118 -11.45 -16.32 0.66
CA LYS A 118 -11.69 -17.24 1.78
C LYS A 118 -10.54 -17.15 2.79
N PRO A 119 -10.81 -17.30 4.10
CA PRO A 119 -9.76 -17.36 5.10
C PRO A 119 -8.75 -18.49 4.82
N GLY A 120 -7.49 -18.26 5.16
CA GLY A 120 -6.44 -19.28 5.07
C GLY A 120 -5.04 -18.70 5.34
N SER A 121 -4.02 -19.56 5.34
CA SER A 121 -2.60 -19.19 5.34
C SER A 121 -1.89 -19.88 4.17
N ASP A 122 -0.75 -19.38 3.72
CA ASP A 122 0.11 -20.13 2.79
C ASP A 122 1.37 -20.68 3.47
N ASN A 123 2.06 -21.60 2.79
CA ASN A 123 3.24 -22.29 3.30
C ASN A 123 4.46 -21.37 3.53
N LEU A 124 4.39 -20.09 3.12
CA LEU A 124 5.47 -19.12 3.25
C LEU A 124 5.15 -18.02 4.28
N GLY A 125 4.14 -18.24 5.13
CA GLY A 125 3.87 -17.39 6.29
C GLY A 125 3.00 -16.17 6.00
N GLN A 126 2.32 -16.10 4.85
CA GLN A 126 1.35 -15.05 4.58
C GLN A 126 0.06 -15.29 5.38
N GLN A 127 -0.34 -14.30 6.19
CA GLN A 127 -1.65 -14.29 6.85
C GLN A 127 -2.66 -13.58 5.95
N TYR A 128 -3.81 -14.20 5.71
CA TYR A 128 -4.83 -13.65 4.82
C TYR A 128 -6.04 -13.17 5.61
N ILE A 129 -6.47 -11.96 5.28
CA ILE A 129 -7.75 -11.39 5.68
C ILE A 129 -8.73 -11.53 4.52
N THR A 130 -10.03 -11.56 4.83
CA THR A 130 -11.04 -11.59 3.77
C THR A 130 -11.19 -10.23 3.10
N VAL A 131 -11.72 -10.21 1.87
CA VAL A 131 -12.06 -8.98 1.15
C VAL A 131 -12.97 -8.08 2.00
N GLU A 132 -13.99 -8.65 2.65
CA GLU A 132 -14.93 -7.89 3.47
C GLU A 132 -14.26 -7.32 4.71
N GLU A 133 -13.39 -8.06 5.39
CA GLU A 133 -12.67 -7.53 6.56
C GLU A 133 -11.74 -6.38 6.19
N ALA A 134 -11.00 -6.51 5.08
CA ALA A 134 -10.12 -5.45 4.58
C ALA A 134 -10.91 -4.16 4.31
N MET A 135 -11.98 -4.27 3.51
CA MET A 135 -12.76 -3.10 3.09
C MET A 135 -13.60 -2.50 4.24
N LYS A 136 -14.22 -3.34 5.09
CA LYS A 136 -14.93 -2.88 6.31
C LYS A 136 -13.97 -2.26 7.32
N GLY A 137 -12.72 -2.67 7.30
CA GLY A 137 -11.66 -2.13 8.15
C GLY A 137 -11.22 -0.73 7.75
N GLY A 138 -11.50 -0.32 6.51
CA GLY A 138 -11.12 1.00 6.03
C GLY A 138 -10.01 0.99 4.97
N ALA A 139 -9.64 -0.18 4.41
CA ALA A 139 -8.81 -0.20 3.22
C ALA A 139 -9.50 0.55 2.08
N ASP A 140 -8.71 1.29 1.31
CA ASP A 140 -9.17 2.03 0.13
C ASP A 140 -8.99 1.19 -1.14
N CYS A 141 -7.97 0.32 -1.16
CA CYS A 141 -7.74 -0.63 -2.23
C CYS A 141 -7.13 -1.93 -1.70
N ILE A 142 -7.49 -3.06 -2.32
CA ILE A 142 -6.91 -4.38 -2.03
C ILE A 142 -5.93 -4.77 -3.13
N ILE A 143 -4.79 -5.35 -2.74
CA ILE A 143 -3.76 -5.82 -3.67
C ILE A 143 -3.77 -7.36 -3.66
N VAL A 144 -4.20 -7.93 -4.78
CA VAL A 144 -4.38 -9.38 -4.92
C VAL A 144 -3.48 -9.90 -6.04
N GLY A 145 -2.52 -10.76 -5.69
CA GLY A 145 -1.61 -11.40 -6.63
C GLY A 145 -2.08 -12.80 -7.03
N ARG A 146 -1.46 -13.82 -6.40
CA ARG A 146 -1.69 -15.24 -6.71
C ARG A 146 -3.15 -15.69 -6.66
N GLY A 147 -4.00 -15.01 -5.88
CA GLY A 147 -5.44 -15.27 -5.83
C GLY A 147 -6.11 -15.14 -7.20
N ILE A 148 -5.68 -14.17 -8.01
CA ILE A 148 -6.19 -13.92 -9.37
C ILE A 148 -5.32 -14.61 -10.41
N ILE A 149 -3.99 -14.39 -10.36
CA ILE A 149 -3.07 -14.79 -11.43
C ILE A 149 -2.98 -16.32 -11.61
N LYS A 150 -3.27 -17.10 -10.57
CA LYS A 150 -3.24 -18.57 -10.62
C LYS A 150 -4.61 -19.22 -10.69
N ALA A 151 -5.68 -18.44 -10.85
CA ALA A 151 -7.03 -18.97 -11.02
C ALA A 151 -7.19 -19.60 -12.41
N GLU A 152 -8.18 -20.49 -12.56
CA GLU A 152 -8.51 -21.07 -13.86
C GLU A 152 -8.96 -20.00 -14.86
N SER A 153 -9.75 -19.03 -14.38
CA SER A 153 -10.17 -17.85 -15.13
C SER A 153 -9.78 -16.58 -14.36
N PRO A 154 -8.59 -15.99 -14.63
CA PRO A 154 -8.15 -14.77 -13.93
C PRO A 154 -9.09 -13.58 -14.10
N ALA A 155 -9.78 -13.48 -15.25
CA ALA A 155 -10.75 -12.40 -15.50
C ALA A 155 -11.99 -12.53 -14.61
N GLU A 156 -12.56 -13.73 -14.50
CA GLU A 156 -13.70 -13.99 -13.61
C GLU A 156 -13.30 -13.81 -12.14
N GLU A 157 -12.14 -14.31 -11.75
CA GLU A 157 -11.65 -14.17 -10.38
C GLU A 157 -11.43 -12.70 -10.01
N ALA A 158 -10.83 -11.90 -10.91
CA ALA A 158 -10.68 -10.45 -10.71
C ALA A 158 -12.04 -9.74 -10.56
N GLU A 159 -13.04 -10.12 -11.36
CA GLU A 159 -14.40 -9.59 -11.25
C GLU A 159 -15.05 -9.92 -9.91
N ILE A 160 -14.83 -11.11 -9.37
CA ILE A 160 -15.32 -11.49 -8.03
C ILE A 160 -14.67 -10.61 -6.95
N TYR A 161 -13.35 -10.42 -6.98
CA TYR A 161 -12.67 -9.52 -6.03
C TYR A 161 -13.19 -8.08 -6.15
N ARG A 162 -13.32 -7.56 -7.38
CA ARG A 162 -13.82 -6.22 -7.67
C ARG A 162 -15.23 -6.03 -7.11
N SER A 163 -16.16 -6.92 -7.48
CA SER A 163 -17.56 -6.84 -7.07
C SER A 163 -17.74 -6.92 -5.55
N ARG A 164 -17.01 -7.82 -4.87
CA ARG A 164 -17.08 -7.93 -3.40
C ARG A 164 -16.50 -6.71 -2.69
N ALA A 165 -15.34 -6.23 -3.14
CA ALA A 165 -14.71 -5.05 -2.55
C ALA A 165 -15.56 -3.80 -2.76
N TRP A 166 -16.06 -3.60 -3.99
CA TRP A 166 -16.86 -2.44 -4.36
C TRP A 166 -18.18 -2.37 -3.60
N LYS A 167 -18.87 -3.51 -3.42
CA LYS A 167 -20.10 -3.57 -2.63
C LYS A 167 -19.87 -3.05 -1.20
N VAL A 168 -18.81 -3.52 -0.54
CA VAL A 168 -18.49 -3.08 0.83
C VAL A 168 -18.09 -1.61 0.89
N PHE A 169 -17.34 -1.13 -0.11
CA PHE A 169 -17.03 0.29 -0.25
C PHE A 169 -18.30 1.14 -0.34
N GLN A 170 -19.23 0.79 -1.23
CA GLN A 170 -20.50 1.51 -1.38
C GLN A 170 -21.33 1.53 -0.08
N GLU A 171 -21.37 0.43 0.66
CA GLU A 171 -22.06 0.34 1.96
C GLU A 171 -21.42 1.23 3.04
N ARG A 172 -20.11 1.52 2.92
CA ARG A 172 -19.36 2.37 3.85
C ARG A 172 -19.58 3.86 3.56
N GLU A 173 -19.50 4.25 2.28
CA GLU A 173 -19.67 5.65 1.85
C GLU A 173 -21.12 6.14 1.92
N ALA A 174 -22.10 5.23 1.99
CA ALA A 174 -23.51 5.58 2.14
C ALA A 174 -23.93 5.95 3.58
N ARG A 175 -22.99 5.95 4.54
CA ARG A 175 -23.23 6.23 5.97
C ARG A 175 -22.68 7.58 6.37
#